data_AF-A0A6C0L967-F1
#
_entry.id   AF-A0A6C0L967-F1
#
_cell.length_a   1.000
_cell.length_b   1.000
_cell.length_c   1.000
_cell.angle_alpha   90.00
_cell.angle_beta   90.00
_cell.angle_gamma   90.00
#
_symmetry.space_group_name_H-M   'P 1'
#
loop_
_entity.id
_entity.type
_entity.pdbx_description
1 polymer ?
#
loop_
_entity_poly.entity_id
_entity_poly.type
_entity_poly.pdbx_seq_one_letter_code
_entity_poly.pdbx_strand_id
1 'polypeptide(L)'
;MIFNDEYTGYSIAFSSDYSLLQISGSIKNHAQFNNIIIIAANPIDRMSNYSGSGLPFPNHEIAFENTPNIHQVDSSGTFNITFKYPNSFYMPDGINKIKPSIYFSFTDISNQEFRIQYELHDILALRTLINRSSRKNPEFYGAKDYILPIDTAEKVMKAYAIAKIENDIG
;
A
#
# COMPACT_ATOMS: atom_id res chain seq x y z
N MET A 1 -6.30 4.42 -11.43
CA MET A 1 -6.20 5.64 -10.57
C MET A 1 -5.41 6.69 -11.32
N ILE A 2 -5.74 7.97 -11.15
CA ILE A 2 -5.02 9.09 -11.79
C ILE A 2 -4.51 10.00 -10.68
N PHE A 3 -3.22 10.31 -10.72
CA PHE A 3 -2.55 11.21 -9.80
C PHE A 3 -2.00 12.38 -10.60
N ASN A 4 -2.32 13.59 -10.16
CA ASN A 4 -1.83 14.80 -10.79
C ASN A 4 -1.55 15.81 -9.71
N ASP A 5 -0.27 16.10 -9.53
CA ASP A 5 0.27 16.98 -8.50
C ASP A 5 1.20 18.03 -9.15
N GLU A 6 1.78 18.93 -8.38
CA GLU A 6 2.73 19.94 -8.88
C GLU A 6 3.93 19.30 -9.61
N TYR A 7 4.41 18.16 -9.12
CA TYR A 7 5.63 17.51 -9.62
C TYR A 7 5.39 16.36 -10.59
N THR A 8 4.25 15.65 -10.48
CA THR A 8 3.99 14.44 -11.28
C THR A 8 2.59 14.43 -11.87
N GLY A 9 2.46 13.84 -13.05
CA GLY A 9 1.17 13.53 -13.66
C GLY A 9 1.21 12.12 -14.23
N TYR A 10 0.52 11.19 -13.58
CA TYR A 10 0.58 9.77 -13.95
C TYR A 10 -0.70 9.00 -13.63
N SER A 11 -0.82 7.84 -14.25
CA SER A 11 -1.92 6.92 -14.05
C SER A 11 -1.40 5.55 -13.65
N ILE A 12 -2.21 4.88 -12.84
CA ILE A 12 -1.98 3.51 -12.39
C ILE A 12 -3.11 2.63 -12.90
N ALA A 13 -2.73 1.55 -13.58
CA ALA A 13 -3.60 0.45 -13.93
C ALA A 13 -3.21 -0.80 -13.13
N PHE A 14 -4.20 -1.58 -12.73
CA PHE A 14 -4.02 -2.83 -11.99
C PHE A 14 -4.34 -4.02 -12.89
N SER A 15 -3.58 -5.11 -12.77
CA SER A 15 -4.01 -6.40 -13.32
C SER A 15 -5.29 -6.88 -12.62
N SER A 16 -6.10 -7.71 -13.28
CA SER A 16 -7.33 -8.30 -12.70
C SER A 16 -7.11 -8.91 -11.31
N ASP A 17 -5.94 -9.53 -11.11
CA ASP A 17 -5.62 -10.29 -9.91
C ASP A 17 -4.83 -9.47 -8.88
N TYR A 18 -4.66 -8.17 -9.12
CA TYR A 18 -3.85 -7.25 -8.31
C TYR A 18 -2.42 -7.74 -8.01
N SER A 19 -1.84 -8.58 -8.88
CA SER A 19 -0.45 -9.03 -8.76
C SER A 19 0.53 -7.99 -9.28
N LEU A 20 0.14 -7.30 -10.34
CA LEU A 20 0.97 -6.32 -11.05
C LEU A 20 0.28 -4.97 -11.11
N LEU A 21 1.11 -3.95 -11.14
CA LEU A 21 0.73 -2.56 -11.16
C LEU A 21 1.51 -1.86 -12.27
N GLN A 22 0.79 -1.36 -13.27
CA GLN A 22 1.37 -0.63 -14.38
C GLN A 22 1.25 0.86 -14.12
N ILE A 23 2.40 1.55 -14.13
CA ILE A 23 2.52 2.98 -13.85
C ILE A 23 2.96 3.65 -15.13
N SER A 24 2.16 4.60 -15.62
CA SER A 24 2.46 5.33 -16.84
C SER A 24 2.22 6.82 -16.64
N GLY A 25 3.16 7.66 -17.03
CA GLY A 25 3.04 9.09 -16.85
C GLY A 25 4.31 9.86 -17.13
N SER A 26 4.36 11.07 -16.59
CA SER A 26 5.47 12.00 -16.77
C SER A 26 5.72 12.86 -15.54
N ILE A 27 6.96 13.29 -15.40
CA ILE A 27 7.43 14.21 -14.39
C ILE A 27 7.40 15.63 -14.97
N LYS A 28 6.79 16.53 -14.21
CA LYS A 28 6.73 17.96 -14.54
C LYS A 28 8.06 18.61 -14.17
N ASN A 29 8.54 19.52 -15.01
CA ASN A 29 9.82 20.22 -14.82
C ASN A 29 11.03 19.29 -14.59
N HIS A 30 11.05 18.12 -15.24
CA HIS A 30 12.10 17.10 -15.05
C HIS A 30 13.53 17.65 -15.24
N ALA A 31 13.73 18.68 -16.05
CA ALA A 31 15.02 19.34 -16.26
C ALA A 31 15.61 20.01 -15.00
N GLN A 32 14.81 20.22 -13.96
CA GLN A 32 15.27 20.75 -12.67
C GLN A 32 15.86 19.65 -11.77
N PHE A 33 15.68 18.38 -12.09
CA PHE A 33 16.13 17.27 -11.25
C PHE A 33 17.28 16.52 -11.91
N ASN A 34 18.33 16.24 -11.13
CA ASN A 34 19.47 15.44 -11.58
C ASN A 34 19.14 13.95 -11.61
N ASN A 35 18.39 13.48 -10.60
CA ASN A 35 18.03 12.08 -10.48
C ASN A 35 16.61 11.94 -9.96
N ILE A 36 15.88 10.98 -10.51
CA ILE A 36 14.51 10.70 -10.14
C ILE A 36 14.31 9.20 -10.07
N ILE A 37 13.95 8.72 -8.88
CA ILE A 37 13.79 7.30 -8.60
C ILE A 37 12.35 7.06 -8.14
N ILE A 38 11.68 6.15 -8.83
CA ILE A 38 10.39 5.61 -8.43
C ILE A 38 10.66 4.31 -7.69
N ILE A 39 10.20 4.21 -6.45
CA ILE A 39 10.42 3.04 -5.61
C ILE A 39 9.17 2.68 -4.83
N ALA A 40 8.94 1.39 -4.64
CA ALA A 40 7.90 0.87 -3.77
C ALA A 40 8.44 -0.30 -2.93
N ALA A 41 7.72 -0.61 -1.84
CA ALA A 41 8.06 -1.74 -0.98
C ALA A 41 8.02 -3.07 -1.75
N ASN A 42 8.64 -4.09 -1.17
CA ASN A 42 8.57 -5.46 -1.61
C ASN A 42 7.12 -5.94 -1.76
N PRO A 43 6.87 -6.89 -2.68
CA PRO A 43 5.54 -7.43 -2.88
C PRO A 43 5.07 -8.24 -1.69
N ILE A 44 3.77 -8.54 -1.68
CA ILE A 44 3.14 -9.36 -0.64
C ILE A 44 3.73 -10.77 -0.62
N ASP A 45 4.15 -11.23 0.56
CA ASP A 45 4.56 -12.61 0.79
C ASP A 45 3.39 -13.58 0.64
N ARG A 46 3.54 -14.55 -0.27
CA ARG A 46 2.58 -15.63 -0.53
C ARG A 46 3.18 -16.95 -0.04
N MET A 47 2.97 -17.26 1.24
CA MET A 47 3.36 -18.54 1.84
C MET A 47 2.26 -19.59 1.66
N SER A 48 2.55 -20.85 1.97
CA SER A 48 1.57 -21.94 1.88
C SER A 48 0.46 -21.87 2.93
N ASN A 49 0.64 -21.10 4.01
CA ASN A 49 -0.33 -20.99 5.10
C ASN A 49 -1.04 -19.62 5.10
N TYR A 50 -2.26 -19.60 5.62
CA TYR A 50 -3.05 -18.37 5.73
C TYR A 50 -2.45 -17.39 6.76
N SER A 51 -1.86 -17.90 7.84
CA SER A 51 -1.39 -17.06 8.95
C SER A 51 -0.09 -16.31 8.64
N GLY A 52 0.80 -16.89 7.84
CA GLY A 52 2.09 -16.27 7.48
C GLY A 52 2.04 -15.44 6.21
N SER A 53 1.01 -15.62 5.37
CA SER A 53 0.89 -14.88 4.11
C SER A 53 0.26 -13.50 4.33
N GLY A 54 0.75 -12.51 3.60
CA GLY A 54 0.09 -11.21 3.56
C GLY A 54 0.27 -10.32 4.78
N LEU A 55 1.26 -10.60 5.62
CA LEU A 55 1.56 -9.76 6.77
C LEU A 55 2.31 -8.50 6.32
N PRO A 56 2.02 -7.31 6.91
CA PRO A 56 2.84 -6.13 6.70
C PRO A 56 4.28 -6.35 7.16
N PHE A 57 5.25 -5.69 6.52
CA PHE A 57 6.63 -5.71 6.99
C PHE A 57 6.77 -4.98 8.33
N PRO A 58 7.67 -5.43 9.22
CA PRO A 58 7.82 -4.86 10.56
C PRO A 58 8.40 -3.44 10.55
N ASN A 59 9.14 -3.05 9.51
CA ASN A 59 9.68 -1.70 9.35
C ASN A 59 9.97 -1.40 7.87
N HIS A 60 10.34 -0.15 7.58
CA HIS A 60 10.70 0.28 6.23
C HIS A 60 12.01 -0.33 5.72
N GLU A 61 13.01 -0.57 6.59
CA GLU A 61 14.30 -1.13 6.17
C GLU A 61 14.10 -2.48 5.46
N ILE A 62 13.35 -3.38 6.09
CA ILE A 62 13.01 -4.70 5.54
C ILE A 62 12.07 -4.57 4.33
N ALA A 63 11.12 -3.62 4.38
CA ALA A 63 10.17 -3.43 3.29
C ALA A 63 10.84 -3.02 1.97
N PHE A 64 11.94 -2.26 2.03
CA PHE A 64 12.64 -1.75 0.84
C PHE A 64 13.93 -2.49 0.53
N GLU A 65 14.39 -3.38 1.42
CA GLU A 65 15.58 -4.19 1.20
C GLU A 65 15.47 -4.99 -0.11
N ASN A 66 16.40 -4.74 -1.04
CA ASN A 66 16.48 -5.41 -2.34
C ASN A 66 15.15 -5.45 -3.12
N THR A 67 14.32 -4.41 -2.98
CA THR A 67 13.01 -4.38 -3.62
C THR A 67 13.13 -4.50 -5.15
N PRO A 68 12.35 -5.40 -5.79
CA PRO A 68 12.29 -5.45 -7.26
C PRO A 68 11.53 -4.26 -7.84
N ASN A 69 10.83 -3.50 -7.00
CA ASN A 69 10.00 -2.36 -7.39
C ASN A 69 10.79 -1.06 -7.31
N ILE A 70 11.87 -0.97 -8.08
CA ILE A 70 12.70 0.23 -8.20
C ILE A 70 12.93 0.55 -9.68
N HIS A 71 12.82 1.82 -10.04
CA HIS A 71 13.09 2.30 -11.39
C HIS A 71 13.64 3.72 -11.35
N GLN A 72 14.73 3.94 -12.07
CA GLN A 72 15.27 5.28 -12.30
C GLN A 72 14.67 5.83 -13.59
N VAL A 73 14.13 7.05 -13.53
CA VAL A 73 13.48 7.68 -14.69
C VAL A 73 14.53 8.29 -15.61
N ASP A 74 14.33 8.08 -16.91
CA ASP A 74 15.20 8.62 -17.95
C ASP A 74 15.10 10.15 -18.06
N SER A 75 16.05 10.75 -18.79
CA SER A 75 16.11 12.19 -19.03
C SER A 75 14.91 12.77 -19.78
N SER A 76 14.07 11.93 -20.40
CA SER A 76 12.80 12.35 -21.02
C SER A 76 11.74 12.76 -19.99
N GLY A 77 11.91 12.35 -18.73
CA GLY A 77 10.91 12.54 -17.67
C GLY A 77 9.63 11.73 -17.88
N THR A 78 9.57 10.84 -18.87
CA THR A 78 8.44 9.94 -19.13
C THR A 78 8.76 8.54 -18.65
N PHE A 79 7.77 7.85 -18.09
CA PHE A 79 7.94 6.49 -17.59
C PHE A 79 6.73 5.63 -17.91
N ASN A 80 7.00 4.36 -18.22
CA ASN A 80 6.01 3.31 -18.37
C ASN A 80 6.60 2.02 -17.81
N ILE A 81 6.25 1.73 -16.57
CA ILE A 81 6.87 0.67 -15.76
C ILE A 81 5.83 -0.27 -15.17
N THR A 82 6.28 -1.49 -14.88
CA THR A 82 5.45 -2.51 -14.23
C THR A 82 6.10 -2.92 -12.94
N PHE A 83 5.41 -2.70 -11.82
CA PHE A 83 5.81 -3.15 -10.49
C PHE A 83 4.94 -4.32 -10.04
N LYS A 84 5.48 -5.14 -9.14
CA LYS A 84 4.67 -6.07 -8.35
C LYS A 84 3.92 -5.27 -7.28
N TYR A 85 2.68 -5.65 -6.98
CA TYR A 85 1.88 -4.91 -6.01
C TYR A 85 2.59 -4.83 -4.65
N PRO A 86 2.92 -3.63 -4.15
CA PRO A 86 3.71 -3.49 -2.93
C PRO A 86 2.89 -3.88 -1.70
N ASN A 87 3.57 -4.31 -0.64
CA ASN A 87 2.92 -4.59 0.63
C ASN A 87 2.95 -3.36 1.57
N SER A 88 2.17 -3.43 2.65
CA SER A 88 2.22 -2.47 3.75
C SER A 88 3.39 -2.75 4.69
N PHE A 89 3.77 -1.76 5.48
CA PHE A 89 4.83 -1.88 6.48
C PHE A 89 4.55 -0.97 7.68
N TYR A 90 5.19 -1.21 8.82
CA TYR A 90 5.06 -0.35 9.99
C TYR A 90 6.08 0.78 10.01
N MET A 91 5.69 1.91 10.58
CA MET A 91 6.63 2.95 10.98
C MET A 91 7.59 2.42 12.06
N PRO A 92 8.72 3.11 12.32
CA PRO A 92 9.67 2.69 13.35
C PRO A 92 9.07 2.55 14.77
N ASP A 93 7.88 3.09 15.02
CA ASP A 93 7.14 2.90 16.27
C ASP A 93 6.53 1.50 16.43
N GLY A 94 6.48 0.70 15.36
CA GLY A 94 5.91 -0.64 15.33
C GLY A 94 4.38 -0.68 15.46
N ILE A 95 3.70 0.48 15.43
CA ILE A 95 2.26 0.58 15.66
C ILE A 95 1.55 1.13 14.42
N ASN A 96 2.09 2.19 13.82
CA ASN A 96 1.45 2.86 12.71
C ASN A 96 1.74 2.12 11.41
N LYS A 97 0.70 1.49 10.84
CA LYS A 97 0.78 0.79 9.56
C LYS A 97 0.69 1.79 8.41
N ILE A 98 1.75 1.86 7.62
CA ILE A 98 1.76 2.55 6.33
C ILE A 98 1.15 1.63 5.28
N LYS A 99 0.11 2.12 4.58
CA LYS A 99 -0.54 1.39 3.48
C LYS A 99 0.43 1.16 2.33
N PRO A 100 0.18 0.16 1.46
CA PRO A 100 0.94 -0.01 0.23
C PRO A 100 1.07 1.33 -0.50
N SER A 101 2.29 1.77 -0.79
CA SER A 101 2.52 3.10 -1.34
C SER A 101 3.63 3.09 -2.39
N ILE A 102 3.59 4.06 -3.30
CA ILE A 102 4.65 4.34 -4.26
C ILE A 102 5.31 5.65 -3.86
N TYR A 103 6.64 5.66 -3.89
CA TYR A 103 7.46 6.79 -3.52
C TYR A 103 8.20 7.30 -4.75
N PHE A 104 8.19 8.61 -4.93
CA PHE A 104 9.01 9.30 -5.90
C PHE A 104 10.08 10.08 -5.12
N SER A 105 11.34 9.73 -5.33
CA SER A 105 12.49 10.43 -4.77
C SER A 105 13.10 11.32 -5.85
N PHE A 106 13.16 12.62 -5.57
CA PHE A 106 13.74 13.62 -6.46
C PHE A 106 15.03 14.14 -5.85
N THR A 107 16.08 14.24 -6.65
CA THR A 107 17.32 14.91 -6.31
C THR A 107 17.46 16.12 -7.21
N ASP A 108 17.39 17.31 -6.62
CA ASP A 108 17.57 18.59 -7.32
C ASP A 108 19.02 18.80 -7.79
N ILE A 109 19.24 19.75 -8.70
CA ILE A 109 20.59 20.18 -9.13
C ILE A 109 21.42 20.66 -7.94
N SER A 110 20.77 21.21 -6.92
CA SER A 110 21.37 21.67 -5.66
C SER A 110 21.71 20.53 -4.68
N ASN A 111 21.60 19.26 -5.10
CA ASN A 111 21.75 18.05 -4.26
C ASN A 111 20.78 17.97 -3.07
N GLN A 112 19.66 18.67 -3.12
CA GLN A 112 18.59 18.50 -2.14
C GLN A 112 17.69 17.35 -2.55
N GLU A 113 17.40 16.45 -1.62
CA GLU A 113 16.53 15.31 -1.84
C GLU A 113 15.18 15.51 -1.14
N PHE A 114 14.10 15.24 -1.86
CA PHE A 114 12.77 15.15 -1.27
C PHE A 114 12.01 13.96 -1.84
N ARG A 115 11.00 13.50 -1.09
CA ARG A 115 10.19 12.33 -1.44
C ARG A 115 8.71 12.66 -1.40
N ILE A 116 7.99 12.18 -2.39
CA ILE A 116 6.52 12.24 -2.43
C ILE A 116 5.98 10.81 -2.30
N GLN A 117 4.98 10.63 -1.44
CA GLN A 117 4.30 9.36 -1.20
C GLN A 117 2.90 9.39 -1.82
N TYR A 118 2.55 8.33 -2.55
CA TYR A 118 1.21 8.09 -3.06
C TYR A 118 0.66 6.79 -2.48
N GLU A 119 -0.38 6.89 -1.65
CA GLU A 119 -1.05 5.73 -1.07
C GLU A 119 -1.85 4.96 -2.12
N LEU A 120 -1.71 3.65 -2.11
CA LEU A 120 -2.53 2.73 -2.87
C LEU A 120 -3.62 2.11 -1.97
N HIS A 121 -4.53 1.38 -2.60
CA HIS A 121 -5.56 0.64 -1.89
C HIS A 121 -4.94 -0.49 -1.03
N ASP A 122 -5.36 -0.62 0.23
CA ASP A 122 -4.86 -1.71 1.08
C ASP A 122 -5.71 -2.97 0.89
N ILE A 123 -5.20 -3.90 0.07
CA ILE A 123 -5.85 -5.20 -0.20
C ILE A 123 -5.94 -6.05 1.08
N LEU A 124 -5.02 -5.85 2.03
CA LEU A 124 -4.86 -6.66 3.24
C LEU A 124 -5.02 -5.81 4.51
N ALA A 125 -6.02 -4.93 4.51
CA ALA A 125 -6.30 -4.00 5.60
C ALA A 125 -6.34 -4.66 7.00
N LEU A 126 -6.89 -5.87 7.08
CA LEU A 126 -7.09 -6.63 8.32
C LEU A 126 -5.86 -7.41 8.79
N ARG A 127 -4.79 -7.49 7.98
CA ARG A 127 -3.56 -8.18 8.34
C ARG A 127 -2.67 -7.24 9.15
N THR A 128 -2.38 -7.63 10.39
CA THR A 128 -1.58 -6.85 11.33
C THR A 128 -0.64 -7.77 12.10
N LEU A 129 0.56 -7.29 12.43
CA LEU A 129 1.49 -7.97 13.34
C LEU A 129 1.16 -7.67 14.81
N ILE A 130 0.44 -6.58 15.05
CA ILE A 130 0.07 -6.11 16.38
C ILE A 130 -1.39 -6.38 16.69
N ASN A 131 -1.70 -6.34 17.99
CA ASN A 131 -3.08 -6.29 18.44
C ASN A 131 -3.72 -4.96 18.04
N ARG A 132 -4.94 -5.01 17.49
CA ARG A 132 -5.64 -3.80 17.03
C ARG A 132 -6.08 -2.96 18.21
N SER A 133 -5.95 -1.64 18.09
CA SER A 133 -6.32 -0.68 19.13
C SER A 133 -7.82 -0.66 19.44
N SER A 134 -8.65 -1.16 18.52
CA SER A 134 -10.10 -1.38 18.69
C SER A 134 -10.45 -2.47 19.71
N ARG A 135 -9.54 -3.43 19.94
CA ARG A 135 -9.72 -4.57 20.86
C ARG A 135 -9.44 -4.18 22.31
N LYS A 136 -10.29 -3.31 22.88
CA LYS A 136 -10.11 -2.84 24.26
C LYS A 136 -10.84 -3.67 25.31
N ASN A 137 -12.01 -4.21 24.98
CA ASN A 137 -12.93 -4.87 25.93
C ASN A 137 -13.47 -6.20 25.37
N PRO A 138 -14.01 -7.09 26.22
CA PRO A 138 -14.65 -8.34 25.80
C PRO A 138 -15.80 -8.15 24.80
N GLU A 139 -16.47 -6.99 24.84
CA GLU A 139 -17.51 -6.57 23.88
C GLU A 139 -17.07 -6.66 22.42
N PHE A 140 -15.76 -6.61 22.15
CA PHE A 140 -15.20 -6.89 20.83
C PHE A 140 -15.73 -8.19 20.21
N TYR A 141 -15.88 -9.25 21.01
CA TYR A 141 -16.37 -10.55 20.54
C TYR A 141 -17.90 -10.57 20.32
N GLY A 142 -18.63 -9.70 21.02
CA GLY A 142 -20.08 -9.52 20.89
C GLY A 142 -20.47 -8.58 19.74
N ALA A 143 -19.49 -7.90 19.12
CA ALA A 143 -19.77 -6.85 18.15
C ALA A 143 -20.59 -7.27 16.93
N LYS A 144 -20.36 -8.52 16.51
CA LYS A 144 -21.09 -9.14 15.42
C LYS A 144 -22.59 -9.25 15.69
N ASP A 145 -23.01 -9.38 16.96
CA ASP A 145 -24.39 -9.71 17.31
C ASP A 145 -25.32 -8.49 17.14
N TYR A 146 -24.78 -7.27 17.21
CA TYR A 146 -25.53 -6.02 17.00
C TYR A 146 -25.29 -5.36 15.64
N ILE A 147 -24.20 -5.68 14.93
CA ILE A 147 -23.90 -5.10 13.61
C ILE A 147 -24.50 -5.93 12.47
N LEU A 148 -24.52 -7.26 12.61
CA LEU A 148 -24.94 -8.13 11.51
C LEU A 148 -26.45 -8.20 11.39
N PRO A 149 -26.99 -8.12 10.16
CA PRO A 149 -28.42 -8.29 9.94
C PRO A 149 -28.81 -9.76 10.18
N ILE A 150 -30.06 -9.98 10.61
CA ILE A 150 -30.66 -11.31 10.60
C ILE A 150 -31.18 -11.56 9.19
N ASP A 151 -30.42 -12.31 8.38
CA ASP A 151 -30.76 -12.65 7.00
C ASP A 151 -30.15 -14.03 6.64
N THR A 152 -30.26 -14.42 5.38
CA THR A 152 -29.60 -15.60 4.80
C THR A 152 -28.09 -15.60 5.04
N ALA A 153 -27.51 -16.80 5.17
CA ALA A 153 -26.09 -16.99 5.45
C ALA A 153 -25.16 -16.24 4.49
N GLU A 154 -25.50 -16.19 3.20
CA GLU A 154 -24.72 -15.47 2.19
C GLU A 154 -24.68 -13.96 2.46
N LYS A 155 -25.84 -13.36 2.72
CA LYS A 155 -25.93 -11.92 3.00
C LYS A 155 -25.28 -11.57 4.32
N VAL A 156 -25.42 -12.40 5.35
CA VAL A 156 -24.72 -12.24 6.63
C VAL A 156 -23.21 -12.29 6.41
N MET A 157 -22.70 -13.22 5.59
CA MET A 157 -21.27 -13.31 5.29
C MET A 157 -20.75 -12.07 4.54
N LYS A 158 -21.51 -11.55 3.56
CA LYS A 158 -21.19 -10.30 2.84
C LYS A 158 -21.21 -9.09 3.77
N ALA A 159 -22.25 -8.95 4.58
CA ALA A 159 -22.36 -7.90 5.59
C ALA A 159 -21.20 -7.98 6.59
N TYR A 160 -20.80 -9.18 6.98
CA TYR A 160 -19.66 -9.38 7.87
C TYR A 160 -18.34 -8.98 7.24
N ALA A 161 -18.10 -9.30 5.97
CA ALA A 161 -16.90 -8.86 5.26
C ALA A 161 -16.78 -7.33 5.24
N ILE A 162 -17.89 -6.62 4.99
CA ILE A 162 -17.96 -5.15 5.00
C ILE A 162 -17.72 -4.62 6.42
N ALA A 163 -18.43 -5.17 7.41
CA ALA A 163 -18.35 -4.75 8.80
C ALA A 163 -16.93 -4.88 9.38
N LYS A 164 -16.16 -5.89 8.98
CA LYS A 164 -14.74 -6.03 9.39
C LYS A 164 -13.88 -4.85 8.96
N ILE A 165 -14.16 -4.26 7.79
CA ILE A 165 -13.39 -3.13 7.26
C ILE A 165 -13.87 -1.82 7.89
N GLU A 166 -15.19 -1.64 8.01
CA GLU A 166 -15.79 -0.39 8.48
C GLU A 166 -15.74 -0.23 10.00
N ASN A 167 -15.94 -1.32 10.75
CA ASN A 167 -16.08 -1.30 12.20
C ASN A 167 -14.91 -1.99 12.92
N ASP A 168 -13.90 -2.44 12.17
CA ASP A 168 -12.71 -3.13 12.68
C ASP A 168 -13.02 -4.33 13.61
N ILE A 169 -14.11 -5.04 13.32
CA ILE A 169 -14.55 -6.20 14.10
C ILE A 169 -13.83 -7.48 13.64
N GLY A 170 -13.61 -8.43 14.55
CA GLY A 170 -13.10 -9.78 14.23
C GLY A 170 -11.79 -10.18 14.91
#